data_AF-A0A956EVY6-F1
#
_entry.id   AF-A0A956EVY6-F1
#
_cell.length_a   1.000
_cell.length_b   1.000
_cell.length_c   1.000
_cell.angle_alpha   90.00
_cell.angle_beta   90.00
_cell.angle_gamma   90.00
#
_symmetry.space_group_name_H-M   'P 1'
#
loop_
_entity.id
_entity.type
_entity.pdbx_description
1 polymer ?
#
loop_
_entity_poly.entity_id
_entity_poly.type
_entity_poly.pdbx_seq_one_letter_code
_entity_poly.pdbx_strand_id
1 'polypeptide(L)'
;MVISSRKLVGASLLVTGGLLTAACLDRPVSPLKPQTTNSVVFSLRQETIDKIDLLFMIDNSSSMGDKQDMLKRAIPKLVGRLVNPACVSDSGDRQTMATPDAACPDGYRREFKPLEDIHVGVITSSVELGLVQGVCKDEGSNDNAKLIGKLPRGSHIATYQNKGFLAWDPKGKLDPPGEADASRLIENVQEMVTAVGESGCGFEASLEAWYRFLVDPEPAHAFRD
;
A
#
# COMPACT_ATOMS: atom_id res chain seq x y z
N MET A 1 -80.62 -17.68 -78.83
CA MET A 1 -80.95 -17.24 -77.46
C MET A 1 -80.47 -15.77 -77.35
N VAL A 2 -81.24 -14.84 -77.93
CA VAL A 2 -81.99 -13.74 -77.26
C VAL A 2 -81.02 -12.71 -76.63
N ILE A 3 -80.65 -11.61 -77.33
CA ILE A 3 -81.25 -10.23 -77.30
C ILE A 3 -80.89 -9.53 -75.95
N SER A 4 -80.39 -8.30 -75.77
CA SER A 4 -80.34 -7.03 -76.52
C SER A 4 -79.43 -6.02 -75.80
N SER A 5 -78.94 -5.00 -76.53
CA SER A 5 -78.84 -3.53 -76.24
C SER A 5 -78.79 -2.99 -74.79
N ARG A 6 -78.15 -1.86 -74.43
CA ARG A 6 -77.97 -0.55 -75.09
C ARG A 6 -77.09 0.37 -74.21
N LYS A 7 -76.68 1.51 -74.77
CA LYS A 7 -75.66 2.47 -74.29
C LYS A 7 -76.13 3.48 -73.20
N LEU A 8 -75.13 4.00 -72.46
CA LEU A 8 -74.83 5.41 -72.08
C LEU A 8 -75.76 6.26 -71.16
N VAL A 9 -75.05 7.05 -70.32
CA VAL A 9 -75.36 8.39 -69.71
C VAL A 9 -75.92 8.44 -68.27
N GLY A 10 -75.31 9.31 -67.45
CA GLY A 10 -75.89 10.00 -66.28
C GLY A 10 -74.99 9.94 -65.04
N ALA A 11 -74.12 10.90 -64.69
CA ALA A 11 -74.29 12.30 -64.28
C ALA A 11 -74.73 12.51 -62.81
N SER A 12 -74.00 13.41 -62.13
CA SER A 12 -74.39 14.22 -60.94
C SER A 12 -74.39 13.53 -59.57
N LEU A 13 -74.08 14.16 -58.41
CA LEU A 13 -73.48 15.44 -58.00
C LEU A 13 -73.34 15.37 -56.45
N LEU A 14 -72.30 16.01 -55.88
CA LEU A 14 -72.24 16.71 -54.56
C LEU A 14 -72.77 16.04 -53.26
N VAL A 15 -71.96 16.09 -52.18
CA VAL A 15 -72.14 17.02 -51.03
C VAL A 15 -71.04 16.77 -49.96
N THR A 16 -70.61 17.91 -49.43
CA THR A 16 -69.61 18.28 -48.41
C THR A 16 -69.75 17.66 -47.01
N GLY A 17 -68.63 17.57 -46.26
CA GLY A 17 -68.69 17.62 -44.79
C GLY A 17 -67.41 17.23 -44.03
N GLY A 18 -66.78 18.20 -43.36
CA GLY A 18 -66.15 18.02 -42.04
C GLY A 18 -64.63 17.78 -41.97
N LEU A 19 -63.85 18.87 -41.87
CA LEU A 19 -62.49 18.86 -41.31
C LEU A 19 -62.55 18.59 -39.80
N LEU A 20 -62.01 17.44 -39.37
CA LEU A 20 -61.61 17.19 -37.99
C LEU A 20 -60.09 17.11 -37.96
N THR A 21 -59.44 18.21 -37.60
CA THR A 21 -58.00 18.23 -37.29
C THR A 21 -57.77 17.61 -35.91
N ALA A 22 -57.72 16.29 -35.86
CA ALA A 22 -57.20 15.55 -34.71
C ALA A 22 -55.66 15.60 -34.77
N ALA A 23 -55.08 16.65 -34.20
CA ALA A 23 -53.65 16.70 -33.92
C ALA A 23 -53.35 15.84 -32.67
N CYS A 24 -53.36 14.51 -32.84
CA CYS A 24 -52.74 13.61 -31.87
C CYS A 24 -51.22 13.75 -32.03
N LEU A 25 -50.57 14.51 -31.14
CA LEU A 25 -49.12 14.48 -30.95
C LEU A 25 -48.70 13.16 -30.28
N ASP A 26 -49.10 12.03 -30.85
CA ASP A 26 -48.56 10.73 -30.45
C ASP A 26 -47.27 10.54 -31.24
N ARG A 27 -46.15 10.92 -30.62
CA ARG A 27 -44.84 10.51 -31.11
C ARG A 27 -44.70 9.03 -30.73
N PRO A 28 -44.71 8.08 -31.68
CA PRO A 28 -44.55 6.68 -31.34
C PRO A 28 -43.19 6.53 -30.67
N VAL A 29 -43.20 6.11 -29.41
CA VAL A 29 -41.97 5.75 -28.70
C VAL A 29 -41.48 4.47 -29.37
N SER A 30 -40.49 4.60 -30.25
CA SER A 30 -39.81 3.43 -30.79
C SER A 30 -39.20 2.67 -29.61
N PRO A 31 -39.43 1.35 -29.48
CA PRO A 31 -38.81 0.58 -28.42
C PRO A 31 -37.29 0.66 -28.59
N LEU A 32 -36.62 1.38 -27.69
CA LEU A 32 -35.17 1.27 -27.55
C LEU A 32 -34.91 -0.17 -27.14
N LYS A 33 -34.28 -0.97 -28.01
CA LYS A 33 -33.66 -2.22 -27.57
C LYS A 33 -32.50 -1.82 -26.66
N PRO A 34 -32.59 -2.06 -25.33
CA PRO A 34 -31.46 -1.78 -24.47
C PRO A 34 -30.30 -2.69 -24.92
N GLN A 35 -29.22 -2.08 -25.38
CA GLN A 35 -27.94 -2.79 -25.48
C GLN A 35 -27.46 -2.92 -24.04
N THR A 36 -27.66 -4.09 -23.45
CA THR A 36 -27.12 -4.40 -22.12
C THR A 36 -25.61 -4.53 -22.27
N THR A 37 -24.86 -3.48 -21.95
CA THR A 37 -23.44 -3.64 -21.70
C THR A 37 -23.32 -4.55 -20.48
N ASN A 38 -22.69 -5.72 -20.65
CA ASN A 38 -22.44 -6.62 -19.53
C ASN A 38 -21.63 -5.84 -18.47
N SER A 39 -22.26 -5.50 -17.35
CA SER A 39 -21.54 -5.01 -16.18
C SER A 39 -20.82 -6.22 -15.59
N VAL A 40 -19.55 -6.38 -15.92
CA VAL A 40 -18.70 -7.35 -15.22
C VAL A 40 -18.53 -6.82 -13.81
N VAL A 41 -19.23 -7.43 -12.86
CA VAL A 41 -18.97 -7.21 -11.44
C VAL A 41 -17.67 -7.94 -11.13
N PHE A 42 -16.56 -7.20 -11.17
CA PHE A 42 -15.30 -7.68 -10.61
C PHE A 42 -15.43 -7.64 -9.09
N SER A 43 -15.63 -8.79 -8.48
CA SER A 43 -15.35 -8.92 -7.05
C SER A 43 -13.84 -8.82 -6.89
N LEU A 44 -13.36 -7.66 -6.47
CA LEU A 44 -11.99 -7.54 -5.98
C LEU A 44 -11.94 -8.36 -4.69
N ARG A 45 -11.33 -9.55 -4.75
CA ARG A 45 -10.87 -10.22 -3.55
C ARG A 45 -9.81 -9.32 -2.94
N GLN A 46 -10.20 -8.58 -1.92
CA GLN A 46 -9.24 -7.94 -1.04
C GLN A 46 -8.66 -9.06 -0.18
N GLU A 47 -7.61 -9.69 -0.70
CA GLU A 47 -6.81 -10.64 0.06
C GLU A 47 -6.36 -9.91 1.33
N THR A 48 -6.57 -10.52 2.49
CA THR A 48 -6.06 -9.98 3.74
C THR A 48 -4.55 -9.94 3.64
N ILE A 49 -3.95 -8.75 3.76
CA ILE A 49 -2.50 -8.64 3.79
C ILE A 49 -2.05 -9.24 5.13
N ASP A 50 -1.64 -10.49 5.10
CA ASP A 50 -1.19 -11.23 6.29
C ASP A 50 0.34 -11.17 6.47
N LYS A 51 1.07 -10.64 5.47
CA LYS A 51 2.53 -10.56 5.42
C LYS A 51 2.99 -9.22 4.88
N ILE A 52 4.00 -8.61 5.49
CA ILE A 52 4.59 -7.36 5.00
C ILE A 52 6.12 -7.34 5.18
N ASP A 53 6.80 -6.66 4.27
CA ASP A 53 8.21 -6.30 4.43
C ASP A 53 8.31 -4.77 4.55
N LEU A 54 8.92 -4.29 5.62
CA LEU A 54 9.13 -2.87 5.90
C LEU A 54 10.62 -2.55 5.75
N LEU A 55 10.95 -1.76 4.75
CA LEU A 55 12.28 -1.17 4.60
C LEU A 55 12.24 0.31 4.94
N PHE A 56 12.89 0.70 6.03
CA PHE A 56 13.10 2.09 6.37
C PHE A 56 14.39 2.59 5.74
N MET A 57 14.28 3.49 4.78
CA MET A 57 15.40 4.30 4.31
C MET A 57 15.37 5.61 5.08
N ILE A 58 16.39 5.83 5.91
CA ILE A 58 16.47 6.96 6.83
C ILE A 58 17.60 7.88 6.40
N ASP A 59 17.28 9.16 6.22
CA ASP A 59 18.33 10.15 6.09
C ASP A 59 19.07 10.32 7.42
N ASN A 60 20.39 10.15 7.40
CA ASN A 60 21.25 10.30 8.56
C ASN A 60 22.17 11.53 8.47
N SER A 61 21.80 12.52 7.64
CA SER A 61 22.48 13.82 7.59
C SER A 61 22.51 14.51 8.96
N SER A 62 23.49 15.40 9.18
CA SER A 62 23.61 16.15 10.44
C SER A 62 22.41 17.07 10.70
N SER A 63 21.63 17.40 9.67
CA SER A 63 20.40 18.19 9.80
C SER A 63 19.24 17.42 10.44
N MET A 64 19.41 16.11 10.62
CA MET A 64 18.42 15.22 11.21
C MET A 64 18.51 15.11 12.73
N GLY A 65 19.47 15.74 13.41
CA GLY A 65 19.68 15.52 14.86
C GLY A 65 18.42 15.67 15.72
N ASP A 66 17.79 16.84 15.73
CA ASP A 66 16.55 17.07 16.49
C ASP A 66 15.37 16.22 15.97
N LYS A 67 15.38 15.86 14.68
CA LYS A 67 14.31 15.09 14.03
C LYS A 67 14.43 13.60 14.32
N GLN A 68 15.64 13.12 14.53
CA GLN A 68 15.93 11.71 14.81
C GLN A 68 15.32 11.29 16.14
N ASP A 69 15.27 12.18 17.13
CA ASP A 69 14.57 11.90 18.39
C ASP A 69 13.07 11.73 18.23
N MET A 70 12.45 12.45 17.28
CA MET A 70 11.06 12.19 16.94
C MET A 70 10.89 10.89 16.16
N LEU A 71 11.81 10.59 15.24
CA LEU A 71 11.79 9.36 14.45
C LEU A 71 11.93 8.10 15.32
N LYS A 72 12.88 8.12 16.27
CA LYS A 72 13.07 7.09 17.30
C LYS A 72 11.80 6.83 18.11
N ARG A 73 10.93 7.82 18.29
CA ARG A 73 9.64 7.65 18.99
C ARG A 73 8.49 7.24 18.08
N ALA A 74 8.56 7.58 16.80
CA ALA A 74 7.46 7.38 15.85
C ALA A 74 7.49 5.99 15.21
N ILE A 75 8.65 5.53 14.74
CA ILE A 75 8.79 4.23 14.06
C ILE A 75 8.37 3.06 14.98
N PRO A 76 8.79 2.99 16.25
CA PRO A 76 8.38 1.88 17.11
C PRO A 76 6.87 1.87 17.37
N LYS A 77 6.21 3.04 17.39
CA LYS A 77 4.74 3.14 17.49
C LYS A 77 4.04 2.63 16.23
N LEU A 78 4.60 2.91 15.05
CA LEU A 78 4.09 2.37 13.78
C LEU A 78 4.14 0.84 13.79
N VAL A 79 5.32 0.26 14.06
CA VAL A 79 5.48 -1.20 14.12
C VAL A 79 4.61 -1.79 15.21
N GLY A 80 4.57 -1.17 16.40
CA GLY A 80 3.72 -1.59 17.51
C GLY A 80 2.24 -1.65 17.16
N ARG A 81 1.73 -0.67 16.40
CA ARG A 81 0.32 -0.69 15.94
C ARG A 81 0.08 -1.73 14.85
N LEU A 82 1.07 -2.10 14.04
CA LEU A 82 0.95 -3.16 13.04
C LEU A 82 0.85 -4.55 13.70
N VAL A 83 1.64 -4.80 14.75
CA VAL A 83 1.64 -6.08 15.48
C VAL A 83 0.57 -6.16 16.57
N ASN A 84 0.17 -5.03 17.16
CA ASN A 84 -0.88 -4.95 18.18
C ASN A 84 -1.80 -3.73 17.91
N PRO A 85 -2.65 -3.80 16.88
CA PRO A 85 -3.56 -2.71 16.52
C PRO A 85 -4.55 -2.39 17.64
N ALA A 86 -4.80 -1.10 17.88
CA ALA A 86 -5.74 -0.68 18.92
C ALA A 86 -7.17 -1.20 18.64
N CYS A 87 -7.94 -1.38 19.71
CA CYS A 87 -9.39 -1.48 19.67
C CYS A 87 -9.98 -0.08 19.46
N VAL A 88 -10.90 0.05 18.50
CA VAL A 88 -11.60 1.29 18.14
C VAL A 88 -13.10 1.13 18.34
N SER A 89 -13.75 2.14 18.91
CA SER A 89 -15.21 2.24 18.98
C SER A 89 -15.76 3.04 17.80
N ASP A 90 -17.09 3.02 17.62
CA ASP A 90 -17.76 3.84 16.61
C ASP A 90 -17.68 5.35 16.91
N SER A 91 -17.43 5.74 18.18
CA SER A 91 -17.14 7.11 18.60
C SER A 91 -15.71 7.57 18.28
N GLY A 92 -14.83 6.66 17.86
CA GLY A 92 -13.42 6.95 17.56
C GLY A 92 -12.47 6.80 18.75
N ASP A 93 -12.93 6.31 19.90
CA ASP A 93 -12.09 6.06 21.07
C ASP A 93 -11.14 4.89 20.79
N ARG A 94 -9.90 5.01 21.26
CA ARG A 94 -8.82 4.02 21.02
C ARG A 94 -8.35 3.40 22.33
N GLN A 95 -8.27 2.09 22.38
CA GLN A 95 -7.72 1.34 23.51
C GLN A 95 -6.68 0.33 23.05
N THR A 96 -5.49 0.34 23.65
CA THR A 96 -4.43 -0.64 23.34
C THR A 96 -4.55 -1.82 24.28
N MET A 97 -4.60 -3.04 23.73
CA MET A 97 -4.66 -4.25 24.54
C MET A 97 -3.26 -4.73 24.92
N ALA A 98 -3.16 -5.53 25.98
CA ALA A 98 -1.88 -6.05 26.46
C ALA A 98 -1.18 -6.95 25.43
N THR A 99 -1.94 -7.71 24.65
CA THR A 99 -1.40 -8.62 23.62
C THR A 99 -2.16 -8.49 22.30
N PRO A 100 -1.53 -8.88 21.17
CA PRO A 100 -2.17 -8.93 19.86
C PRO A 100 -3.43 -9.80 19.84
N ASP A 101 -3.40 -10.95 20.52
CA ASP A 101 -4.48 -11.94 20.53
C ASP A 101 -5.61 -11.61 21.53
N ALA A 102 -5.46 -10.57 22.38
CA ALA A 102 -6.49 -10.18 23.33
C ALA A 102 -7.76 -9.68 22.62
N ALA A 103 -8.93 -10.11 23.09
CA ALA A 103 -10.21 -9.65 22.58
C ALA A 103 -10.45 -8.17 22.90
N CYS A 104 -11.13 -7.45 22.01
CA CYS A 104 -11.58 -6.09 22.32
C CYS A 104 -12.74 -6.11 23.33
N PRO A 105 -12.84 -5.08 24.19
CA PRO A 105 -14.01 -4.90 25.05
C PRO A 105 -15.31 -4.72 24.24
N ASP A 106 -16.44 -4.92 24.91
CA ASP A 106 -17.76 -4.71 24.30
C ASP A 106 -17.90 -3.29 23.74
N GLY A 107 -18.45 -3.17 22.53
CA GLY A 107 -18.58 -1.90 21.82
C GLY A 107 -17.30 -1.42 21.11
N TYR A 108 -16.22 -2.19 21.17
CA TYR A 108 -14.99 -1.97 20.41
C TYR A 108 -14.72 -3.09 19.42
N ARG A 109 -14.04 -2.76 18.32
CA ARG A 109 -13.51 -3.71 17.36
C ARG A 109 -12.04 -3.43 17.09
N ARG A 110 -11.23 -4.44 16.78
CA ARG A 110 -9.84 -4.19 16.37
C ARG A 110 -9.82 -3.31 15.13
N GLU A 111 -8.89 -2.36 15.09
CA GLU A 111 -8.74 -1.46 13.95
C GLU A 111 -8.44 -2.20 12.65
N PHE A 112 -7.61 -3.25 12.75
CA PHE A 112 -7.35 -4.24 11.72
C PHE A 112 -6.85 -5.54 12.39
N LYS A 113 -6.74 -6.63 11.62
CA LYS A 113 -6.19 -7.89 12.11
C LYS A 113 -4.70 -7.71 12.43
N PRO A 114 -4.22 -8.10 13.63
CA PRO A 114 -2.79 -8.09 13.93
C PRO A 114 -1.98 -8.85 12.86
N LEU A 115 -0.89 -8.25 12.41
CA LEU A 115 0.02 -8.93 11.48
C LEU A 115 0.88 -9.93 12.23
N GLU A 116 1.11 -11.09 11.62
CA GLU A 116 1.84 -12.21 12.21
C GLU A 116 3.13 -12.55 11.44
N ASP A 117 3.45 -11.79 10.39
CA ASP A 117 4.59 -12.04 9.51
C ASP A 117 5.09 -10.68 9.00
N ILE A 118 6.13 -10.15 9.63
CA ILE A 118 6.74 -8.87 9.27
C ILE A 118 8.26 -9.03 9.21
N HIS A 119 8.90 -8.62 8.12
CA HIS A 119 10.33 -8.32 8.13
C HIS A 119 10.58 -6.82 8.22
N VAL A 120 11.51 -6.41 9.07
CA VAL A 120 11.90 -5.00 9.22
C VAL A 120 13.39 -4.83 8.94
N GLY A 121 13.70 -4.07 7.90
CA GLY A 121 15.05 -3.64 7.56
C GLY A 121 15.21 -2.12 7.68
N VAL A 122 16.41 -1.67 8.01
CA VAL A 122 16.77 -0.25 8.05
C VAL A 122 18.04 -0.03 7.25
N ILE A 123 18.04 0.95 6.36
CA ILE A 123 19.19 1.44 5.59
C ILE A 123 19.29 2.96 5.72
N THR A 124 20.41 3.54 5.31
CA THR A 124 20.66 4.99 5.40
C THR A 124 20.80 5.65 4.03
N SER A 125 20.76 6.98 3.99
CA SER A 125 21.11 7.80 2.82
C SER A 125 22.62 7.88 2.56
N SER A 126 23.46 7.38 3.47
CA SER A 126 24.92 7.39 3.39
C SER A 126 25.45 6.34 2.41
N VAL A 127 25.55 6.72 1.14
CA VAL A 127 26.14 5.90 0.07
C VAL A 127 27.18 6.72 -0.69
N GLU A 128 28.33 6.10 -0.94
CA GLU A 128 29.32 6.70 -1.83
C GLU A 128 28.86 6.62 -3.29
N LEU A 129 28.64 7.78 -3.89
CA LEU A 129 28.18 7.94 -5.28
C LEU A 129 29.29 7.77 -6.33
N GLY A 130 30.54 7.53 -5.91
CA GLY A 130 31.69 7.38 -6.82
C GLY A 130 32.07 8.63 -7.62
N LEU A 131 31.32 9.74 -7.48
CA LEU A 131 31.55 11.02 -8.17
C LEU A 131 32.77 11.79 -7.61
N VAL A 132 33.07 11.58 -6.33
CA VAL A 132 34.25 12.12 -5.63
C VAL A 132 34.68 11.07 -4.62
N GLN A 133 35.83 10.44 -4.88
CA GLN A 133 36.38 9.43 -3.99
C GLN A 133 36.76 10.07 -2.65
N GLY A 134 36.33 9.44 -1.56
CA GLY A 134 36.84 9.78 -0.24
C GLY A 134 36.19 10.98 0.45
N VAL A 135 34.98 11.36 0.05
CA VAL A 135 34.13 12.23 0.89
C VAL A 135 33.48 11.43 2.01
N CYS A 136 33.12 10.17 1.72
CA CYS A 136 32.42 9.26 2.64
C CYS A 136 33.36 8.13 3.07
N LYS A 137 34.32 8.40 3.96
CA LYS A 137 35.39 7.43 4.29
C LYS A 137 35.11 6.54 5.51
N ASP A 138 34.32 7.03 6.45
CA ASP A 138 34.11 6.40 7.75
C ASP A 138 32.73 5.72 7.86
N GLU A 139 32.59 4.79 8.80
CA GLU A 139 31.29 4.19 9.13
C GLU A 139 30.28 5.27 9.55
N GLY A 140 29.06 5.20 9.02
CA GLY A 140 28.05 6.26 9.17
C GLY A 140 28.09 7.29 8.04
N SER A 141 29.25 7.49 7.40
CA SER A 141 29.38 8.29 6.18
C SER A 141 29.24 7.45 4.91
N ASN A 142 29.68 6.19 4.89
CA ASN A 142 29.39 5.26 3.77
C ASN A 142 28.94 3.88 4.25
N ASP A 143 27.63 3.66 4.23
CA ASP A 143 27.01 2.39 4.62
C ASP A 143 26.79 1.45 3.45
N ASN A 144 27.06 1.92 2.22
CA ASN A 144 26.95 1.13 0.99
C ASN A 144 25.59 0.44 0.83
N ALA A 145 24.51 1.12 1.23
CA ALA A 145 23.14 0.60 1.22
C ALA A 145 22.94 -0.73 1.99
N LYS A 146 23.82 -1.04 2.95
CA LYS A 146 23.70 -2.24 3.79
C LYS A 146 22.69 -2.00 4.91
N LEU A 147 22.04 -3.07 5.33
CA LEU A 147 21.19 -3.07 6.51
C LEU A 147 21.99 -2.65 7.74
N ILE A 148 21.41 -1.78 8.58
CA ILE A 148 22.02 -1.33 9.84
C ILE A 148 22.48 -2.50 10.70
N GLY A 149 21.69 -3.58 10.79
CA GLY A 149 22.05 -4.78 11.55
C GLY A 149 23.26 -5.56 11.01
N LYS A 150 23.82 -5.19 9.87
CA LYS A 150 25.09 -5.72 9.32
C LYS A 150 26.29 -4.79 9.58
N LEU A 151 26.05 -3.57 10.03
CA LEU A 151 27.08 -2.57 10.26
C LEU A 151 27.59 -2.68 11.71
N PRO A 152 28.86 -2.36 11.99
CA PRO A 152 29.41 -2.46 13.35
C PRO A 152 28.55 -1.73 14.41
N ARG A 153 28.03 -0.54 14.11
CA ARG A 153 27.15 0.21 15.03
C ARG A 153 25.80 -0.44 15.30
N GLY A 154 25.33 -1.34 14.44
CA GLY A 154 24.11 -2.15 14.64
C GLY A 154 24.39 -3.59 15.08
N SER A 155 25.65 -3.96 15.29
CA SER A 155 26.06 -5.36 15.57
C SER A 155 25.57 -5.91 16.91
N HIS A 156 25.20 -5.03 17.85
CA HIS A 156 24.62 -5.41 19.14
C HIS A 156 23.15 -5.83 19.03
N ILE A 157 22.48 -5.49 17.94
CA ILE A 157 21.07 -5.75 17.74
C ILE A 157 20.91 -7.18 17.23
N ALA A 158 20.15 -8.00 17.94
CA ALA A 158 19.86 -9.36 17.52
C ALA A 158 19.01 -9.34 16.25
N THR A 159 19.56 -9.82 15.13
CA THR A 159 18.84 -9.89 13.84
C THR A 159 18.57 -11.32 13.42
N TYR A 160 17.53 -11.51 12.61
CA TYR A 160 17.08 -12.83 12.20
C TYR A 160 18.19 -13.56 11.43
N GLN A 161 18.68 -14.67 12.00
CA GLN A 161 19.81 -15.43 11.47
C GLN A 161 21.06 -14.58 11.16
N ASN A 162 21.28 -13.49 11.93
CA ASN A 162 22.33 -12.51 11.66
C ASN A 162 22.24 -11.86 10.26
N LYS A 163 21.07 -11.85 9.61
CA LYS A 163 20.89 -11.31 8.24
C LYS A 163 20.70 -9.79 8.19
N GLY A 164 20.66 -9.12 9.34
CA GLY A 164 20.59 -7.65 9.41
C GLY A 164 19.18 -7.05 9.44
N PHE A 165 18.14 -7.88 9.31
CA PHE A 165 16.74 -7.49 9.46
C PHE A 165 16.09 -8.23 10.63
N LEU A 166 14.98 -7.68 11.15
CA LEU A 166 14.16 -8.29 12.19
C LEU A 166 13.04 -9.11 11.55
N ALA A 167 12.69 -10.24 12.13
CA ALA A 167 11.58 -11.08 11.67
C ALA A 167 10.57 -11.23 12.81
N TRP A 168 9.38 -10.64 12.66
CA TRP A 168 8.23 -10.84 13.52
C TRP A 168 7.51 -12.12 13.11
N ASP A 169 7.47 -13.09 14.02
CA ASP A 169 6.90 -14.41 13.79
C ASP A 169 6.32 -14.97 15.11
N PRO A 170 5.25 -14.37 15.64
CA PRO A 170 4.64 -14.78 16.91
C PRO A 170 4.04 -16.19 16.88
N LYS A 171 3.86 -16.76 15.69
CA LYS A 171 3.32 -18.12 15.51
C LYS A 171 4.42 -19.14 15.17
N GLY A 172 5.70 -18.72 15.07
CA GLY A 172 6.83 -19.61 14.81
C GLY A 172 6.77 -20.35 13.47
N LYS A 173 6.28 -19.68 12.42
CA LYS A 173 6.16 -20.24 11.06
C LYS A 173 7.50 -20.30 10.32
N LEU A 174 8.49 -19.50 10.72
CA LEU A 174 9.83 -19.48 10.14
C LEU A 174 10.71 -20.61 10.72
N ASP A 175 11.76 -20.98 9.98
CA ASP A 175 12.78 -21.94 10.43
C ASP A 175 14.19 -21.33 10.30
N PRO A 176 14.89 -21.05 11.42
CA PRO A 176 14.40 -21.08 12.81
C PRO A 176 13.28 -20.04 13.08
N PRO A 177 12.52 -20.15 14.19
CA PRO A 177 11.50 -19.17 14.55
C PRO A 177 12.05 -17.75 14.70
N GLY A 178 11.24 -16.76 14.30
CA GLY A 178 11.53 -15.33 14.51
C GLY A 178 11.18 -14.84 15.93
N GLU A 179 11.06 -13.52 16.09
CA GLU A 179 10.67 -12.87 17.34
C GLU A 179 9.16 -13.01 17.58
N ALA A 180 8.78 -13.38 18.80
CA ALA A 180 7.40 -13.57 19.22
C ALA A 180 6.95 -12.57 20.30
N ASP A 181 7.90 -11.90 20.97
CA ASP A 181 7.64 -10.83 21.92
C ASP A 181 7.58 -9.47 21.20
N ALA A 182 6.39 -8.90 21.13
CA ALA A 182 6.16 -7.61 20.49
C ALA A 182 7.00 -6.49 21.15
N SER A 183 7.25 -6.55 22.46
CA SER A 183 8.05 -5.54 23.16
C SER A 183 9.50 -5.59 22.70
N ARG A 184 10.07 -6.79 22.54
CA ARG A 184 11.43 -6.98 22.03
C ARG A 184 11.56 -6.55 20.57
N LEU A 185 10.56 -6.86 19.73
CA LEU A 185 10.54 -6.37 18.35
C LEU A 185 10.59 -4.83 18.31
N ILE A 186 9.73 -4.17 19.10
CA ILE A 186 9.64 -2.70 19.17
C ILE A 186 10.96 -2.09 19.69
N GLU A 187 11.57 -2.70 20.70
CA GLU A 187 12.88 -2.30 21.24
C GLU A 187 13.98 -2.42 20.18
N ASN A 188 14.11 -3.58 19.54
CA ASN A 188 15.10 -3.80 18.47
C ASN A 188 14.91 -2.84 17.29
N VAL A 189 13.66 -2.52 16.91
CA VAL A 189 13.37 -1.50 15.88
C VAL A 189 13.86 -0.13 16.33
N GLN A 190 13.60 0.24 17.59
CA GLN A 190 14.07 1.52 18.14
C GLN A 190 15.60 1.59 18.17
N GLU A 191 16.28 0.50 18.53
CA GLU A 191 17.74 0.39 18.51
C GLU A 191 18.28 0.53 17.08
N MET A 192 17.67 -0.13 16.08
CA MET A 192 18.08 0.02 14.68
C MET A 192 17.97 1.46 14.20
N VAL A 193 16.87 2.14 14.51
CA VAL A 193 16.67 3.56 14.17
C VAL A 193 17.64 4.47 14.92
N THR A 194 17.99 4.12 16.16
CA THR A 194 18.99 4.86 16.94
C THR A 194 20.39 4.69 16.36
N ALA A 195 20.73 3.47 15.96
CA ALA A 195 22.02 3.12 15.35
C ALA A 195 22.24 3.77 13.97
N VAL A 196 21.20 4.33 13.33
CA VAL A 196 21.37 5.13 12.10
C VAL A 196 22.29 6.34 12.32
N GLY A 197 22.20 6.99 13.48
CA GLY A 197 22.98 8.19 13.81
C GLY A 197 22.62 9.42 12.96
N GLU A 198 23.47 10.45 13.06
CA GLU A 198 23.31 11.75 12.38
C GLU A 198 24.60 12.20 11.66
N SER A 199 25.56 11.28 11.50
CA SER A 199 26.91 11.57 10.97
C SER A 199 27.06 11.24 9.49
N GLY A 200 25.96 11.33 8.73
CA GLY A 200 25.91 11.01 7.31
C GLY A 200 26.92 11.80 6.47
N CYS A 201 27.23 11.32 5.27
CA CYS A 201 28.25 11.94 4.41
C CYS A 201 27.88 13.30 3.79
N GLY A 202 26.76 13.90 4.19
CA GLY A 202 26.26 15.17 3.65
C GLY A 202 25.73 15.10 2.21
N PHE A 203 26.03 14.02 1.48
CA PHE A 203 25.32 13.63 0.26
C PHE A 203 24.15 12.72 0.64
N GLU A 204 22.94 13.26 0.62
CA GLU A 204 21.69 12.55 0.95
C GLU A 204 21.25 11.66 -0.24
N ALA A 205 21.95 10.54 -0.44
CA ALA A 205 21.80 9.67 -1.60
C ALA A 205 20.65 8.64 -1.44
N SER A 206 19.50 9.07 -0.94
CA SER A 206 18.36 8.22 -0.59
C SER A 206 17.85 7.33 -1.73
N LEU A 207 17.77 7.86 -2.95
CA LEU A 207 17.33 7.10 -4.12
C LEU A 207 18.39 6.09 -4.59
N GLU A 208 19.66 6.44 -4.49
CA GLU A 208 20.75 5.52 -4.80
C GLU A 208 20.79 4.38 -3.78
N ALA A 209 20.65 4.70 -2.49
CA ALA A 209 20.64 3.70 -1.43
C ALA A 209 19.51 2.68 -1.63
N TRP A 210 18.33 3.17 -1.95
CA TRP A 210 17.19 2.32 -2.26
C TRP A 210 17.42 1.46 -3.50
N TYR A 211 17.97 2.05 -4.58
CA TYR A 211 18.30 1.33 -5.81
C TYR A 211 19.34 0.22 -5.56
N ARG A 212 20.43 0.53 -4.87
CA ARG A 212 21.50 -0.42 -4.53
C ARG A 212 21.04 -1.57 -3.65
N PHE A 213 20.04 -1.34 -2.80
CA PHE A 213 19.53 -2.39 -1.92
C PHE A 213 18.51 -3.31 -2.61
N LEU A 214 17.60 -2.76 -3.44
CA LEU A 214 16.47 -3.53 -3.99
C LEU A 214 16.61 -3.95 -5.45
N VAL A 215 17.35 -3.19 -6.25
CA VAL A 215 17.34 -3.34 -7.72
C VAL A 215 18.69 -3.77 -8.26
N ASP A 216 19.78 -3.29 -7.66
CA ASP A 216 21.13 -3.55 -8.15
C ASP A 216 21.45 -5.07 -8.15
N PRO A 217 21.74 -5.65 -9.34
CA PRO A 217 22.08 -7.06 -9.44
C PRO A 217 23.44 -7.40 -8.79
N GLU A 218 24.30 -6.40 -8.58
CA GLU A 218 25.59 -6.52 -7.92
C GLU A 218 25.57 -5.77 -6.58
N PRO A 219 25.01 -6.37 -5.50
CA PRO A 219 25.00 -5.75 -4.19
C PRO A 219 26.43 -5.42 -3.75
N ALA A 220 26.60 -4.40 -2.90
CA ALA A 220 27.85 -3.70 -2.55
C ALA A 220 29.10 -4.53 -2.13
N HIS A 221 29.02 -5.85 -2.16
CA HIS A 221 30.14 -6.78 -2.15
C HIS A 221 30.93 -6.83 -3.48
N ALA A 222 30.36 -6.35 -4.60
CA ALA A 222 31.00 -6.43 -5.93
C ALA A 222 32.12 -5.39 -6.17
N PHE A 223 32.18 -4.30 -5.38
CA PHE A 223 33.17 -3.23 -5.55
C PHE A 223 34.37 -3.33 -4.59
N ARG A 224 34.76 -4.56 -4.21
CA ARG A 224 36.03 -4.80 -3.51
C ARG A 224 37.00 -5.54 -4.41
N ASP A 225 37.82 -4.77 -5.10
CA ASP A 225 39.24 -5.07 -5.35
C ASP A 225 40.08 -3.98 -4.67
#